data_AF-A0A958XDK1-F1
#
_entry.id   AF-A0A958XDK1-F1
#
_cell.length_a   1.000
_cell.length_b   1.000
_cell.length_c   1.000
_cell.angle_alpha   90.00
_cell.angle_beta   90.00
_cell.angle_gamma   90.00
#
_symmetry.space_group_name_H-M   'P 1'
#
loop_
_entity.id
_entity.type
_entity.pdbx_description
1 polymer ?
#
loop_
_entity_poly.entity_id
_entity_poly.type
_entity_poly.pdbx_seq_one_letter_code
_entity_poly.pdbx_strand_id
1 'polypeptide(L)'
;TTGGAVAHAGGFEGANTVHYEVLRDQISIIVFANMDEPVAEQLGLGILTIIRGKEPSKPVLPAVQNVYKACEEKGLAYVKEHFEPLTVNFHPTDPKDIILNAVGYTYLRDGEVEKAIGVFTLNTEWFPDVANVWDSLGEALLAKGDREAALASYKKALAIDPGYPSALEAVKKLER
;
A
#
# COMPACT_ATOMS: atom_id res chain seq x y z
N THR A 1 24.76 29.80 -11.04
CA THR A 1 24.09 29.92 -9.73
C THR A 1 22.64 29.47 -9.89
N THR A 2 22.22 28.42 -9.18
CA THR A 2 20.86 27.89 -9.23
C THR A 2 19.98 28.79 -8.37
N GLY A 3 19.14 29.62 -8.98
CA GLY A 3 18.17 30.44 -8.22
C GLY A 3 17.21 29.53 -7.48
N GLY A 4 17.31 29.52 -6.15
CA GLY A 4 16.44 28.73 -5.27
C GLY A 4 15.01 29.25 -5.29
N ALA A 5 14.05 28.38 -4.98
CA ALA A 5 12.67 28.74 -4.70
C ALA A 5 12.46 28.81 -3.18
N VAL A 6 11.63 29.74 -2.72
CA VAL A 6 11.13 29.72 -1.33
C VAL A 6 9.82 28.94 -1.34
N ALA A 7 9.74 27.92 -0.48
CA ALA A 7 8.58 27.04 -0.39
C ALA A 7 7.87 27.23 0.95
N HIS A 8 6.55 27.38 0.90
CA HIS A 8 5.66 27.30 2.06
C HIS A 8 4.72 26.12 1.85
N ALA A 9 4.78 25.15 2.76
CA ALA A 9 3.95 23.95 2.71
C ALA A 9 3.07 23.85 3.96
N GLY A 10 1.92 23.20 3.82
CA GLY A 10 0.99 22.92 4.92
C GLY A 10 -0.01 21.85 4.51
N GLY A 11 -0.48 21.07 5.48
CA GLY A 11 -1.43 19.99 5.24
C GLY A 11 -2.23 19.60 6.47
N PHE A 12 -3.26 18.81 6.25
CA PHE A 12 -4.04 18.07 7.23
C PHE A 12 -4.32 16.69 6.65
N GLU A 13 -4.70 15.70 7.48
CA GLU A 13 -4.95 14.34 6.98
C GLU A 13 -5.85 14.34 5.73
N GLY A 14 -5.30 13.83 4.63
CA GLY A 14 -5.98 13.77 3.34
C GLY A 14 -5.81 14.98 2.43
N ALA A 15 -5.09 16.03 2.83
CA ALA A 15 -4.80 17.19 1.99
C ALA A 15 -3.42 17.84 2.27
N ASN A 16 -2.66 18.07 1.21
CA ASN A 16 -1.38 18.77 1.21
C ASN A 16 -1.45 19.95 0.23
N THR A 17 -0.90 21.10 0.63
CA THR A 17 -0.71 22.26 -0.24
C THR A 17 0.74 22.75 -0.20
N VAL A 18 1.26 23.19 -1.35
CA VAL A 18 2.51 23.94 -1.43
C VAL A 18 2.35 25.23 -2.23
N HIS A 19 3.04 26.28 -1.79
CA HIS A 19 3.25 27.51 -2.53
C HIS A 19 4.75 27.73 -2.74
N TYR A 20 5.18 27.71 -4.01
CA TYR A 20 6.52 28.09 -4.44
C TYR A 20 6.51 29.49 -5.04
N GLU A 21 7.37 30.37 -4.54
CA GLU A 21 7.64 31.67 -5.14
C GLU A 21 9.02 31.65 -5.79
N VAL A 22 9.07 31.85 -7.10
CA VAL A 22 10.30 31.72 -7.91
C VAL A 22 10.62 33.07 -8.56
N LEU A 23 11.24 33.94 -7.76
CA LEU A 23 11.51 35.34 -8.10
C LEU A 23 12.27 35.52 -9.42
N ARG A 24 13.28 34.66 -9.68
CA ARG A 24 14.09 34.73 -10.91
C ARG A 24 13.24 34.56 -12.17
N ASP A 25 12.30 33.63 -12.09
CA ASP A 25 11.50 33.21 -13.23
C ASP A 25 10.17 34.00 -13.28
N GLN A 26 9.91 34.87 -12.28
CA GLN A 26 8.69 35.66 -12.12
C GLN A 26 7.41 34.81 -12.14
N ILE A 27 7.45 33.67 -11.47
CA ILE A 27 6.33 32.73 -11.36
C ILE A 27 6.04 32.40 -9.90
N SER A 28 4.75 32.15 -9.62
CA SER A 28 4.27 31.53 -8.40
C SER A 28 3.57 30.23 -8.77
N ILE A 29 3.88 29.15 -8.07
CA ILE A 29 3.28 27.83 -8.28
C ILE A 29 2.55 27.46 -7.00
N ILE A 30 1.24 27.22 -7.10
CA ILE A 30 0.41 26.75 -6.00
C ILE A 30 -0.16 25.39 -6.40
N VAL A 31 0.05 24.37 -5.56
CA VAL A 31 -0.46 23.02 -5.79
C VAL A 31 -1.29 22.59 -4.59
N PHE A 32 -2.48 22.08 -4.86
CA PHE A 32 -3.35 21.40 -3.90
C PHE A 32 -3.40 19.91 -4.26
N ALA A 33 -3.04 19.05 -3.32
CA ALA A 33 -3.06 17.60 -3.46
C ALA A 33 -3.95 17.00 -2.36
N ASN A 34 -4.81 16.05 -2.72
CA ASN A 34 -5.66 15.33 -1.77
C ASN A 34 -4.98 14.04 -1.28
N MET A 35 -3.79 14.21 -0.70
CA MET A 35 -2.91 13.15 -0.17
C MET A 35 -2.12 13.74 1.01
N ASP A 36 -1.79 12.89 1.99
CA ASP A 36 -1.08 13.28 3.22
C ASP A 36 0.46 13.19 3.09
N GLU A 37 0.94 12.83 1.90
CA GLU A 37 2.35 12.72 1.54
C GLU A 37 2.84 14.02 0.87
N PRO A 38 4.16 14.27 0.71
CA PRO A 38 4.71 15.48 0.08
C PRO A 38 4.52 15.53 -1.44
N VAL A 39 3.32 15.15 -1.90
CA VAL A 39 2.91 15.07 -3.30
C VAL A 39 2.80 16.46 -3.89
N ALA A 40 2.26 17.44 -3.16
CA ALA A 40 2.12 18.79 -3.68
C ALA A 40 3.50 19.41 -3.94
N GLU A 41 4.46 19.20 -3.04
CA GLU A 41 5.84 19.62 -3.16
C GLU A 41 6.52 18.99 -4.38
N GLN A 42 6.38 17.67 -4.54
CA GLN A 42 6.93 16.94 -5.70
C GLN A 42 6.32 17.44 -7.02
N LEU A 43 5.00 17.65 -7.06
CA LEU A 43 4.31 18.21 -8.22
C LEU A 43 4.77 19.63 -8.53
N GLY A 44 4.91 20.49 -7.50
CA GLY A 44 5.36 21.86 -7.67
C GLY A 44 6.80 21.94 -8.21
N LEU A 45 7.71 21.07 -7.74
CA LEU A 45 9.05 20.92 -8.31
C LEU A 45 9.01 20.38 -9.74
N GLY A 46 8.12 19.44 -10.04
CA GLY A 46 7.90 18.94 -11.39
C GLY A 46 7.46 20.05 -12.35
N ILE A 47 6.47 20.86 -11.94
CA ILE A 47 5.99 22.03 -12.69
C ILE A 47 7.15 23.02 -12.93
N LEU A 48 7.91 23.36 -11.89
CA LEU A 48 9.08 24.23 -12.02
C LEU A 48 10.11 23.68 -13.00
N THR A 49 10.32 22.36 -12.99
CA THR A 49 11.25 21.67 -13.90
C THR A 49 10.78 21.79 -15.35
N ILE A 50 9.49 21.59 -15.60
CA ILE A 50 8.87 21.75 -16.92
C ILE A 50 9.00 23.18 -17.43
N ILE A 51 8.69 24.19 -16.59
CA ILE A 51 8.79 25.61 -16.95
C ILE A 51 10.23 25.98 -17.38
N ARG A 52 11.22 25.34 -16.77
CA ARG A 52 12.65 25.51 -17.10
C ARG A 52 13.13 24.69 -18.29
N GLY A 53 12.21 24.09 -19.05
CA GLY A 53 12.51 23.30 -20.25
C GLY A 53 13.23 21.98 -19.96
N LYS A 54 13.09 21.45 -18.73
CA LYS A 54 13.68 20.17 -18.31
C LYS A 54 12.59 19.13 -18.14
N GLU A 55 12.98 17.86 -18.23
CA GLU A 55 12.10 16.73 -17.94
C GLU A 55 11.98 16.53 -16.42
N PRO A 56 10.76 16.48 -15.84
CA PRO A 56 10.56 16.20 -14.43
C PRO A 56 10.89 14.73 -14.11
N SER A 57 11.14 14.44 -12.83
CA SER A 57 11.23 13.06 -12.36
C SER A 57 9.95 12.30 -12.66
N LYS A 58 10.07 11.06 -13.16
CA LYS A 58 8.92 10.20 -13.40
C LYS A 58 8.20 9.90 -12.09
N PRO A 59 6.85 9.98 -12.06
CA PRO A 59 6.08 9.53 -10.91
C PRO A 59 6.37 8.05 -10.62
N VAL A 60 6.53 7.73 -9.34
CA VAL A 60 6.60 6.33 -8.88
C VAL A 60 5.17 5.91 -8.53
N LEU A 61 4.74 4.74 -8.97
CA LEU A 61 3.41 4.24 -8.59
C LEU A 61 3.36 4.02 -7.08
N PRO A 62 2.21 4.20 -6.41
CA PRO A 62 2.02 3.80 -5.02
C PRO A 62 2.49 2.36 -4.75
N ALA A 63 3.02 2.10 -3.56
CA ALA A 63 3.60 0.79 -3.21
C ALA A 63 2.65 -0.40 -3.48
N VAL A 64 1.36 -0.26 -3.17
CA VAL A 64 0.33 -1.27 -3.49
C VAL A 64 0.25 -1.55 -4.98
N GLN A 65 0.31 -0.52 -5.82
CA GLN A 65 0.26 -0.66 -7.28
C GLN A 65 1.56 -1.26 -7.83
N ASN A 66 2.73 -0.88 -7.29
CA ASN A 66 4.00 -1.50 -7.65
C ASN A 66 3.99 -3.01 -7.37
N VAL A 67 3.54 -3.40 -6.18
CA VAL A 67 3.49 -4.80 -5.77
C VAL A 67 2.46 -5.57 -6.59
N TYR A 68 1.24 -5.05 -6.76
CA TYR A 68 0.22 -5.66 -7.63
C TYR A 68 0.74 -5.88 -9.05
N LYS A 69 1.31 -4.83 -9.66
CA LYS A 69 1.89 -4.91 -11.01
C LYS A 69 3.01 -5.94 -11.09
N ALA A 70 3.87 -6.01 -10.08
CA ALA A 70 4.95 -7.00 -10.03
C ALA A 70 4.41 -8.43 -9.88
N CYS A 71 3.35 -8.66 -9.10
CA CYS A 71 2.67 -9.95 -9.05
C CYS A 71 2.16 -10.35 -10.44
N GLU A 72 1.50 -9.44 -11.17
CA GLU A 72 0.95 -9.74 -12.50
C GLU A 72 2.02 -9.95 -13.58
N GLU A 73 3.07 -9.16 -13.59
CA GLU A 73 4.09 -9.21 -14.65
C GLU A 73 5.20 -10.23 -14.39
N LYS A 74 5.53 -10.49 -13.12
CA LYS A 74 6.73 -11.24 -12.71
C LYS A 74 6.45 -12.36 -11.71
N GLY A 75 5.24 -12.43 -11.17
CA GLY A 75 4.83 -13.44 -10.21
C GLY A 75 5.26 -13.15 -8.76
N LEU A 76 4.65 -13.90 -7.85
CA LEU A 76 4.83 -13.70 -6.40
C LEU A 76 6.26 -13.99 -5.91
N ALA A 77 6.99 -14.90 -6.57
CA ALA A 77 8.38 -15.18 -6.23
C ALA A 77 9.28 -13.95 -6.43
N TYR A 78 9.06 -13.19 -7.50
CA TYR A 78 9.77 -11.93 -7.73
C TYR A 78 9.48 -10.92 -6.62
N VAL A 79 8.21 -10.79 -6.22
CA VAL A 79 7.80 -9.90 -5.12
C VAL A 79 8.47 -10.31 -3.81
N LYS A 80 8.55 -11.61 -3.51
CA LYS A 80 9.23 -12.13 -2.32
C LYS A 80 10.70 -11.70 -2.24
N GLU A 81 11.39 -11.63 -3.38
CA GLU A 81 12.79 -11.22 -3.46
C GLU A 81 13.00 -9.70 -3.55
N HIS A 82 12.01 -8.96 -4.06
CA HIS A 82 12.14 -7.55 -4.42
C HIS A 82 11.14 -6.64 -3.68
N PHE A 83 10.63 -7.05 -2.53
CA PHE A 83 9.59 -6.29 -1.82
C PHE A 83 10.06 -4.89 -1.39
N GLU A 84 11.28 -4.77 -0.84
CA GLU A 84 11.84 -3.49 -0.41
C GLU A 84 11.92 -2.45 -1.56
N PRO A 85 12.54 -2.74 -2.72
CA PRO A 85 12.56 -1.77 -3.82
C PRO A 85 11.17 -1.48 -4.42
N LEU A 86 10.20 -2.38 -4.28
CA LEU A 86 8.81 -2.14 -4.72
C LEU A 86 8.03 -1.21 -3.78
N THR A 87 8.51 -1.04 -2.54
CA THR A 87 7.81 -0.32 -1.46
C THR A 87 8.58 0.90 -0.95
N VAL A 88 9.59 1.37 -1.71
CA VAL A 88 10.45 2.51 -1.34
C VAL A 88 9.68 3.83 -1.14
N ASN A 89 8.50 3.97 -1.74
CA ASN A 89 7.63 5.13 -1.59
C ASN A 89 6.53 4.93 -0.56
N PHE A 90 6.65 3.89 0.27
CA PHE A 90 5.81 3.67 1.44
C PHE A 90 6.55 4.17 2.68
N HIS A 91 5.83 4.82 3.60
CA HIS A 91 6.48 5.40 4.75
C HIS A 91 7.14 4.31 5.61
N PRO A 92 8.42 4.43 6.03
CA PRO A 92 9.16 3.33 6.65
C PRO A 92 8.59 2.82 7.98
N THR A 93 7.81 3.64 8.68
CA THR A 93 7.18 3.26 9.96
C THR A 93 5.78 2.68 9.78
N ASP A 94 5.23 2.75 8.57
CA ASP A 94 3.88 2.26 8.31
C ASP A 94 3.90 0.73 8.21
N PRO A 95 2.83 0.07 8.69
CA PRO A 95 2.71 -1.39 8.64
C PRO A 95 2.71 -1.88 7.19
N LYS A 96 3.78 -2.55 6.78
CA LYS A 96 3.93 -3.03 5.39
C LYS A 96 3.01 -4.21 5.06
N ASP A 97 2.44 -4.89 6.05
CA ASP A 97 1.45 -5.96 5.85
C ASP A 97 0.22 -5.48 5.08
N ILE A 98 -0.16 -4.20 5.24
CA ILE A 98 -1.32 -3.62 4.56
C ILE A 98 -1.17 -3.63 3.04
N ILE A 99 0.07 -3.64 2.54
CA ILE A 99 0.36 -3.64 1.12
C ILE A 99 -0.05 -4.98 0.50
N LEU A 100 0.47 -6.09 1.04
CA LEU A 100 0.10 -7.43 0.57
C LEU A 100 -1.38 -7.70 0.86
N ASN A 101 -1.91 -7.18 1.96
CA ASN A 101 -3.32 -7.32 2.29
C ASN A 101 -4.22 -6.69 1.22
N ALA A 102 -3.93 -5.45 0.81
CA ALA A 102 -4.67 -4.76 -0.24
C ALA A 102 -4.58 -5.48 -1.60
N VAL A 103 -3.42 -6.05 -1.92
CA VAL A 103 -3.22 -6.87 -3.14
C VAL A 103 -4.05 -8.16 -3.06
N GLY A 104 -4.01 -8.87 -1.94
CA GLY A 104 -4.79 -10.11 -1.73
C GLY A 104 -6.30 -9.88 -1.83
N TYR A 105 -6.82 -8.79 -1.25
CA TYR A 105 -8.23 -8.42 -1.37
C TYR A 105 -8.63 -7.99 -2.78
N THR A 106 -7.70 -7.41 -3.54
CA THR A 106 -7.94 -7.14 -4.96
C THR A 106 -8.15 -8.44 -5.71
N TYR A 107 -7.28 -9.43 -5.52
CA TYR A 107 -7.43 -10.76 -6.12
C TYR A 107 -8.71 -11.47 -5.69
N LEU A 108 -9.09 -11.42 -4.41
CA LEU A 108 -10.36 -12.01 -3.96
C LEU A 108 -11.58 -11.38 -4.63
N ARG A 109 -11.61 -10.05 -4.73
CA ARG A 109 -12.72 -9.34 -5.38
C ARG A 109 -12.83 -9.69 -6.86
N ASP A 110 -11.69 -9.92 -7.50
CA ASP A 110 -11.61 -10.28 -8.92
C ASP A 110 -11.83 -11.80 -9.16
N GLY A 111 -12.04 -12.58 -8.09
CA GLY A 111 -12.26 -14.03 -8.15
C GLY A 111 -11.00 -14.87 -8.36
N GLU A 112 -9.83 -14.25 -8.30
CA GLU A 112 -8.52 -14.91 -8.43
C GLU A 112 -8.07 -15.51 -7.09
N VAL A 113 -8.87 -16.45 -6.56
CA VAL A 113 -8.75 -16.99 -5.20
C VAL A 113 -7.38 -17.60 -4.93
N GLU A 114 -6.80 -18.33 -5.88
CA GLU A 114 -5.47 -18.93 -5.72
C GLU A 114 -4.36 -17.87 -5.59
N LYS A 115 -4.44 -16.78 -6.35
CA LYS A 115 -3.48 -15.67 -6.23
C LYS A 115 -3.63 -14.97 -4.89
N ALA A 116 -4.87 -14.74 -4.44
CA ALA A 116 -5.15 -14.18 -3.13
C ALA A 116 -4.55 -15.02 -2.00
N ILE A 117 -4.77 -16.33 -2.01
CA ILE A 117 -4.18 -17.26 -1.03
C ILE A 117 -2.65 -17.15 -1.05
N GLY A 118 -2.02 -17.11 -2.23
CA GLY A 118 -0.58 -16.94 -2.36
C GLY A 118 -0.07 -15.68 -1.66
N VAL A 119 -0.67 -14.53 -1.96
CA VAL A 119 -0.28 -13.23 -1.39
C VAL A 119 -0.54 -13.18 0.13
N PHE A 120 -1.70 -13.64 0.60
CA PHE A 120 -1.99 -13.67 2.04
C PHE A 120 -1.08 -14.64 2.78
N THR A 121 -0.72 -15.79 2.18
CA THR A 121 0.25 -16.72 2.77
C THR A 121 1.60 -16.03 2.95
N LEU A 122 2.10 -15.35 1.92
CA LEU A 122 3.34 -14.56 2.04
C LEU A 122 3.23 -13.48 3.13
N ASN A 123 2.05 -12.86 3.27
CA ASN A 123 1.80 -11.88 4.33
C ASN A 123 1.92 -12.51 5.73
N THR A 124 1.35 -13.71 5.94
CA THR A 124 1.50 -14.45 7.21
C THR A 124 2.92 -14.91 7.49
N GLU A 125 3.74 -15.16 6.47
CA GLU A 125 5.16 -15.51 6.64
C GLU A 125 5.99 -14.32 7.15
N TRP A 126 5.70 -13.12 6.66
CA TRP A 126 6.46 -11.90 6.98
C TRP A 126 5.95 -11.17 8.21
N PHE A 127 4.64 -11.23 8.47
CA PHE A 127 3.99 -10.53 9.56
C PHE A 127 3.18 -11.51 10.44
N PRO A 128 3.84 -12.54 11.01
CA PRO A 128 3.16 -13.63 11.70
C PRO A 128 2.42 -13.21 12.97
N ASP A 129 2.74 -12.04 13.52
CA ASP A 129 2.18 -11.50 14.76
C ASP A 129 1.05 -10.48 14.53
N VAL A 130 0.57 -10.35 13.28
CA VAL A 130 -0.55 -9.46 12.94
C VAL A 130 -1.82 -10.29 12.78
N ALA A 131 -2.82 -10.10 13.64
CA ALA A 131 -4.06 -10.89 13.59
C ALA A 131 -4.79 -10.75 12.24
N ASN A 132 -4.79 -9.54 11.67
CA ASN A 132 -5.44 -9.24 10.40
C ASN A 132 -4.94 -10.13 9.23
N VAL A 133 -3.63 -10.40 9.14
CA VAL A 133 -3.10 -11.18 8.01
C VAL A 133 -3.55 -12.64 8.03
N TRP A 134 -3.75 -13.20 9.22
CA TRP A 134 -4.30 -14.55 9.40
C TRP A 134 -5.80 -14.60 9.14
N ASP A 135 -6.55 -13.56 9.54
CA ASP A 135 -7.96 -13.42 9.22
C ASP A 135 -8.17 -13.37 7.69
N SER A 136 -7.42 -12.53 6.98
CA SER A 136 -7.51 -12.40 5.53
C SER A 136 -7.10 -13.68 4.79
N LEU A 137 -6.10 -14.42 5.27
CA LEU A 137 -5.81 -15.77 4.75
C LEU A 137 -6.99 -16.72 4.98
N GLY A 138 -7.63 -16.67 6.14
CA GLY A 138 -8.82 -17.45 6.47
C GLY A 138 -9.99 -17.16 5.52
N GLU A 139 -10.22 -15.90 5.17
CA GLU A 139 -11.26 -15.50 4.21
C GLU A 139 -10.99 -16.07 2.81
N ALA A 140 -9.74 -16.01 2.36
CA ALA A 140 -9.36 -16.54 1.05
C ALA A 140 -9.48 -18.08 0.98
N LEU A 141 -9.06 -18.78 2.03
CA LEU A 141 -9.21 -20.24 2.12
C LEU A 141 -10.67 -20.66 2.18
N LEU A 142 -11.51 -19.88 2.88
CA LEU A 142 -12.95 -20.12 2.92
C LEU A 142 -13.59 -19.90 1.54
N ALA A 143 -13.17 -18.87 0.80
CA ALA A 143 -13.62 -18.63 -0.57
C ALA A 143 -13.24 -19.78 -1.53
N LYS A 144 -12.11 -20.45 -1.29
CA LYS A 144 -11.71 -21.68 -1.99
C LYS A 144 -12.54 -22.92 -1.58
N GLY A 145 -13.25 -22.85 -0.46
CA GLY A 145 -13.98 -23.96 0.14
C GLY A 145 -13.16 -24.82 1.10
N ASP A 146 -11.91 -24.44 1.39
CA ASP A 146 -11.05 -25.13 2.35
C ASP A 146 -11.38 -24.68 3.78
N ARG A 147 -12.48 -25.23 4.30
CA ARG A 147 -13.02 -24.87 5.62
C ARG A 147 -12.06 -25.22 6.76
N GLU A 148 -11.32 -26.31 6.65
CA GLU A 148 -10.39 -26.75 7.69
C GLU A 148 -9.20 -25.81 7.79
N ALA A 149 -8.57 -25.46 6.65
CA ALA A 149 -7.47 -24.51 6.63
C ALA A 149 -7.94 -23.10 7.02
N ALA A 150 -9.13 -22.67 6.58
CA ALA A 150 -9.71 -21.40 6.98
C ALA A 150 -9.90 -21.32 8.50
N LEU A 151 -10.47 -22.36 9.13
CA LEU A 151 -10.65 -22.42 10.58
C LEU A 151 -9.32 -22.35 11.32
N ALA A 152 -8.28 -23.00 10.82
CA ALA A 152 -6.94 -22.93 11.40
C ALA A 152 -6.38 -21.50 11.36
N SER A 153 -6.53 -20.80 10.24
CA SER A 153 -6.09 -19.40 10.08
C SER A 153 -6.85 -18.45 11.01
N TYR A 154 -8.18 -18.56 11.11
CA TYR A 154 -8.95 -17.74 12.05
C TYR A 154 -8.57 -18.01 13.51
N LYS A 155 -8.34 -19.28 13.89
CA LYS A 155 -7.86 -19.62 15.24
C LYS A 155 -6.48 -19.03 15.52
N LYS A 156 -5.61 -18.94 14.50
CA LYS A 156 -4.32 -18.26 14.62
C LYS A 156 -4.48 -16.75 14.83
N ALA A 157 -5.40 -16.10 14.10
CA ALA A 157 -5.76 -14.70 14.33
C ALA A 157 -6.23 -14.47 15.78
N LEU A 158 -7.11 -15.33 16.30
CA LEU A 158 -7.61 -15.26 17.69
C LEU A 158 -6.57 -15.59 18.76
N ALA A 159 -5.53 -16.35 18.42
CA ALA A 159 -4.41 -16.57 19.33
C ALA A 159 -3.56 -15.31 19.51
N ILE A 160 -3.54 -14.42 18.50
CA ILE A 160 -2.82 -13.15 18.51
C ILE A 160 -3.69 -12.05 19.14
N ASP A 161 -4.94 -11.93 18.68
CA ASP A 161 -5.95 -11.04 19.22
C ASP A 161 -7.24 -11.82 19.54
N PRO A 162 -7.45 -12.24 20.79
CA PRO A 162 -8.64 -12.99 21.21
C PRO A 162 -9.96 -12.25 20.98
N GLY A 163 -9.93 -10.92 20.82
CA GLY A 163 -11.08 -10.08 20.59
C GLY A 163 -11.38 -9.79 19.12
N TYR A 164 -10.59 -10.35 18.18
CA TYR A 164 -10.66 -9.99 16.76
C TYR A 164 -12.04 -10.33 16.16
N PRO A 165 -12.91 -9.34 15.85
CA PRO A 165 -14.34 -9.60 15.63
C PRO A 165 -14.65 -10.50 14.44
N SER A 166 -13.95 -10.30 13.31
CA SER A 166 -14.14 -11.08 12.07
C SER A 166 -13.86 -12.56 12.31
N ALA A 167 -12.70 -12.87 12.89
CA ALA A 167 -12.29 -14.23 13.20
C ALA A 167 -13.22 -14.92 14.23
N LEU A 168 -13.70 -14.20 15.25
CA LEU A 168 -14.68 -14.75 16.20
C LEU A 168 -15.98 -15.18 15.49
N GLU A 169 -16.49 -14.33 14.60
CA GLU A 169 -17.67 -14.66 13.81
C GLU A 169 -17.43 -15.85 12.89
N ALA A 170 -16.28 -15.88 12.21
CA ALA A 170 -15.94 -16.94 11.27
C ALA A 170 -15.83 -18.29 11.97
N VAL A 171 -15.09 -18.39 13.09
CA VAL A 171 -14.97 -19.64 13.87
C VAL A 171 -16.33 -20.14 14.32
N LYS A 172 -17.18 -19.25 14.87
CA LYS A 172 -18.54 -19.61 15.30
C LYS A 172 -19.42 -20.12 14.15
N LYS A 173 -19.24 -19.61 12.93
CA LYS A 173 -19.97 -20.07 11.74
C LYS A 173 -19.40 -21.40 11.22
N LEU A 174 -18.10 -21.63 11.35
CA LEU A 174 -17.42 -22.81 10.81
C LEU A 174 -17.55 -24.06 11.69
N GLU A 175 -17.68 -23.88 13.01
CA GLU A 175 -17.82 -24.96 13.99
C GLU A 175 -19.28 -25.38 14.27
N ARG A 176 -20.25 -24.72 13.62
CA ARG A 176 -21.67 -25.11 13.65
C ARG A 176 -21.99 -26.10 12.54
#